data_AF-A0A973BTA2-F1
#
_entry.id   AF-A0A973BTA2-F1
#
_cell.length_a   1.000
_cell.length_b   1.000
_cell.length_c   1.000
_cell.angle_alpha   90.00
_cell.angle_beta   90.00
_cell.angle_gamma   90.00
#
_symmetry.space_group_name_H-M   'P 1'
#
loop_
_entity.id
_entity.type
_entity.pdbx_description
1 polymer ?
#
loop_
_entity_poly.entity_id
_entity_poly.type
_entity_poly.pdbx_seq_one_letter_code
_entity_poly.pdbx_strand_id
1 'polypeptide(L)'
;MPKPRSQQISLLDTPYYHICSRTVRKAFLCGVDKETGISFEHRRTWIEKRIFQLAQVFSIDICAHAVMHNHLHLVLHVDIEQVKKWSMGEVLERWHQLFKGTLLTQKYQNKQALDKFQLAMVESTADIYKQRLMSISWFMRSLNEPIARQANR
;
A
#
# COMPACT_ATOMS: atom_id res chain seq x y z
N MET A 1 -15.93 6.36 20.15
CA MET A 1 -15.84 6.46 18.68
C MET A 1 -14.48 5.93 18.21
N PRO A 2 -14.38 5.25 17.06
CA PRO A 2 -13.08 4.88 16.50
C PRO A 2 -12.27 6.14 16.18
N LYS A 3 -10.99 6.17 16.58
CA LYS A 3 -10.07 7.28 16.26
C LYS A 3 -9.52 7.09 14.84
N PRO A 4 -9.30 8.17 14.07
CA PRO A 4 -8.65 8.06 12.76
C PRO A 4 -7.21 7.56 12.92
N ARG A 5 -6.70 6.81 11.94
CA ARG A 5 -5.33 6.25 11.99
C ARG A 5 -4.24 7.32 12.18
N SER A 6 -4.44 8.53 11.68
CA SER A 6 -3.52 9.66 11.89
C SER A 6 -3.36 10.07 13.36
N GLN A 7 -4.29 9.69 14.23
CA GLN A 7 -4.22 9.91 15.68
C GLN A 7 -3.83 8.63 16.45
N GLN A 8 -3.67 7.50 15.76
CA GLN A 8 -3.32 6.21 16.35
C GLN A 8 -1.90 5.76 16.00
N ILE A 9 -1.35 6.29 14.90
CA ILE A 9 -0.04 5.94 14.38
C ILE A 9 0.92 7.09 14.69
N SER A 10 1.94 6.79 15.48
CA SER A 10 3.08 7.64 15.80
C SER A 10 4.36 6.90 15.49
N LEU A 11 4.98 7.25 14.37
CA LEU A 11 6.27 6.67 13.98
C LEU A 11 7.44 7.15 14.87
N LEU A 12 7.20 8.15 15.72
CA LEU A 12 8.14 8.57 16.76
C LEU A 12 8.16 7.60 17.93
N ASP A 13 7.00 7.02 18.28
CA ASP A 13 6.88 6.12 19.42
C ASP A 13 7.26 4.67 19.06
N THR A 14 6.83 4.20 17.88
CA THR A 14 7.18 2.87 17.38
C THR A 14 7.03 2.78 15.85
N PRO A 15 7.93 2.05 15.16
CA PRO A 15 7.77 1.72 13.75
C PRO A 15 6.89 0.49 13.51
N TYR A 16 6.50 -0.25 14.57
CA TYR A 16 5.76 -1.51 14.47
C TYR A 16 4.26 -1.33 14.72
N TYR A 17 3.43 -1.91 13.84
CA TYR A 17 1.97 -1.86 13.97
C TYR A 17 1.31 -3.18 13.60
N HIS A 18 0.36 -3.60 14.44
CA HIS A 18 -0.60 -4.65 14.11
C HIS A 18 -1.85 -4.04 13.50
N ILE A 19 -2.14 -4.40 12.25
CA ILE A 19 -3.28 -3.92 11.48
C ILE A 19 -4.26 -5.06 11.24
N CYS A 20 -5.53 -4.78 11.48
CA CYS A 20 -6.64 -5.67 11.13
C CYS A 20 -7.55 -4.98 10.09
N SER A 21 -7.97 -5.73 9.08
CA SER A 21 -8.99 -5.30 8.11
C SER A 21 -10.03 -6.40 7.98
N ARG A 22 -11.31 -6.06 8.16
CA ARG A 22 -12.42 -7.01 8.20
C ARG A 22 -13.49 -6.63 7.18
N THR A 23 -14.05 -7.62 6.50
CA THR A 23 -15.24 -7.44 5.67
C THR A 23 -16.50 -7.34 6.53
N VAL A 24 -17.44 -6.52 6.09
CA VAL A 24 -18.73 -6.33 6.77
C VAL A 24 -19.86 -6.99 5.98
N ARG A 25 -21.06 -7.07 6.57
CA ARG A 25 -22.29 -7.56 5.90
C ARG A 25 -22.19 -8.99 5.36
N LYS A 26 -21.61 -9.91 6.15
CA LYS A 26 -21.37 -11.31 5.77
C LYS A 26 -20.53 -11.49 4.48
N ALA A 27 -19.81 -10.47 4.02
CA ALA A 27 -18.93 -10.64 2.86
C ALA A 27 -17.71 -11.50 3.24
N PHE A 28 -17.29 -12.36 2.32
CA PHE A 28 -16.12 -13.22 2.47
C PHE A 28 -14.92 -12.59 1.75
N LEU A 29 -13.80 -12.46 2.48
CA LEU A 29 -12.49 -12.21 1.88
C LEU A 29 -12.03 -13.43 1.10
N CYS A 30 -12.16 -14.61 1.70
CA CYS A 30 -11.87 -15.92 1.12
C CYS A 30 -12.66 -17.00 1.88
N GLY A 31 -12.39 -18.29 1.65
CA GLY A 31 -13.11 -19.39 2.29
C GLY A 31 -14.38 -19.79 1.55
N VAL A 32 -15.08 -20.77 2.12
CA VAL A 32 -16.34 -21.30 1.58
C VAL A 32 -17.50 -20.70 2.36
N ASP A 33 -18.45 -20.12 1.62
CA ASP A 33 -19.72 -19.72 2.21
C ASP A 33 -20.54 -20.98 2.53
N LYS A 34 -20.83 -21.19 3.81
CA LYS A 34 -21.55 -22.38 4.28
C LYS A 34 -23.03 -22.37 3.90
N GLU A 35 -23.62 -21.19 3.66
CA GLU A 35 -25.04 -21.07 3.30
C GLU A 35 -25.24 -21.41 1.81
N THR A 36 -24.35 -20.92 0.93
CA THR A 36 -24.47 -21.10 -0.53
C THR A 36 -23.58 -22.20 -1.11
N GLY A 37 -22.58 -22.67 -0.37
CA GLY A 37 -21.55 -23.61 -0.84
C GLY A 37 -20.49 -22.98 -1.76
N ILE A 38 -20.58 -21.68 -2.07
CA ILE A 38 -19.67 -21.01 -3.00
C ILE A 38 -18.29 -20.85 -2.36
N SER A 39 -17.24 -21.23 -3.10
CA SER A 39 -15.85 -21.07 -2.67
C SER A 39 -15.23 -19.77 -3.18
N PHE A 40 -14.78 -18.94 -2.25
CA PHE A 40 -13.99 -17.73 -2.48
C PHE A 40 -12.50 -17.94 -2.15
N GLU A 41 -12.05 -19.18 -1.95
CA GLU A 41 -10.70 -19.47 -1.47
C GLU A 41 -9.59 -18.97 -2.40
N HIS A 42 -9.87 -18.92 -3.70
CA HIS A 42 -8.99 -18.34 -4.72
C HIS A 42 -8.52 -16.91 -4.40
N ARG A 43 -9.33 -16.14 -3.65
CA ARG A 43 -9.02 -14.75 -3.26
C ARG A 43 -7.90 -14.67 -2.23
N ARG A 44 -7.66 -15.72 -1.43
CA ARG A 44 -6.56 -15.75 -0.45
C ARG A 44 -5.23 -15.50 -1.15
N THR A 45 -4.97 -16.22 -2.22
CA THR A 45 -3.75 -16.09 -3.02
C THR A 45 -3.63 -14.70 -3.65
N TRP A 46 -4.74 -14.07 -4.06
CA TRP A 46 -4.72 -12.69 -4.56
C TRP A 46 -4.26 -11.72 -3.48
N ILE A 47 -4.81 -11.86 -2.27
CA ILE A 47 -4.49 -11.01 -1.12
C ILE A 47 -3.02 -11.20 -0.72
N GLU A 48 -2.55 -12.44 -0.57
CA GLU A 48 -1.16 -12.76 -0.19
C GLU A 48 -0.17 -12.21 -1.22
N LYS A 49 -0.38 -12.50 -2.52
CA LYS A 49 0.47 -11.96 -3.59
C LYS A 49 0.52 -10.43 -3.57
N ARG A 50 -0.63 -9.77 -3.33
CA ARG A 50 -0.68 -8.31 -3.26
C ARG A 50 0.07 -7.76 -2.05
N ILE A 51 -0.03 -8.39 -0.87
CA ILE A 51 0.73 -8.00 0.33
C ILE A 51 2.22 -7.98 0.03
N PHE A 52 2.75 -9.08 -0.55
CA PHE A 52 4.18 -9.18 -0.86
C PHE A 52 4.62 -8.24 -1.98
N GLN A 53 3.78 -8.01 -3.01
CA GLN A 53 4.06 -7.01 -4.03
C GLN A 53 4.16 -5.60 -3.44
N LEU A 54 3.27 -5.24 -2.51
CA LEU A 54 3.31 -3.92 -1.87
C LEU A 54 4.56 -3.75 -1.01
N ALA A 55 5.00 -4.79 -0.31
CA ALA A 55 6.22 -4.77 0.52
C ALA A 55 7.50 -4.55 -0.31
N GLN A 56 7.51 -4.91 -1.61
CA GLN A 56 8.63 -4.62 -2.50
C GLN A 56 8.71 -3.14 -2.89
N VAL A 57 7.57 -2.44 -2.88
CA VAL A 57 7.45 -1.06 -3.37
C VAL A 57 7.50 -0.05 -2.22
N PHE A 58 6.70 -0.28 -1.18
CA PHE A 58 6.66 0.53 0.02
C PHE A 58 7.89 0.25 0.89
N SER A 59 8.27 1.21 1.73
CA SER A 59 9.27 0.97 2.78
C SER A 59 8.57 0.47 4.04
N ILE A 60 7.89 -0.66 3.90
CA ILE A 60 7.12 -1.30 4.95
C ILE A 60 7.33 -2.80 4.84
N ASP A 61 7.98 -3.38 5.85
CA ASP A 61 8.21 -4.81 5.94
C ASP A 61 6.99 -5.53 6.53
N ILE A 62 6.81 -6.79 6.12
CA ILE A 62 5.78 -7.68 6.66
C ILE A 62 6.44 -8.61 7.68
N CYS A 63 6.29 -8.30 8.97
CA CYS A 63 6.82 -9.15 10.04
C CYS A 63 5.98 -10.41 10.21
N ALA A 64 4.65 -10.31 10.04
CA ALA A 64 3.74 -11.44 10.08
C ALA A 64 2.45 -11.10 9.30
N HIS A 65 1.77 -12.12 8.78
CA HIS A 65 0.45 -11.96 8.16
C HIS A 65 -0.43 -13.19 8.41
N ALA A 66 -1.75 -12.97 8.44
CA ALA A 66 -2.74 -14.04 8.43
C ALA A 66 -3.96 -13.59 7.62
N VAL A 67 -4.34 -14.36 6.60
CA VAL A 67 -5.56 -14.14 5.83
C VAL A 67 -6.62 -15.13 6.30
N MET A 68 -7.77 -14.64 6.76
CA MET A 68 -8.89 -15.47 7.20
C MET A 68 -10.11 -15.20 6.32
N HIS A 69 -11.13 -16.03 6.47
CA HIS A 69 -12.32 -15.99 5.62
C HIS A 69 -13.02 -14.62 5.59
N ASN A 70 -12.98 -13.84 6.67
CA ASN A 70 -13.67 -12.53 6.78
C ASN A 70 -12.78 -11.39 7.29
N HIS A 71 -11.51 -11.63 7.60
CA HIS A 71 -10.58 -10.57 7.99
C HIS A 71 -9.14 -10.98 7.71
N LEU A 72 -8.24 -10.00 7.73
CA LEU A 72 -6.81 -10.20 7.65
C LEU A 72 -6.11 -9.48 8.79
N HIS A 73 -4.99 -10.05 9.21
CA HIS A 73 -4.05 -9.46 10.16
C HIS A 73 -2.69 -9.26 9.48
N LEU A 74 -2.08 -8.10 9.74
CA LEU A 74 -0.72 -7.76 9.29
C LEU A 74 0.05 -7.19 10.47
N VAL A 75 1.28 -7.67 10.69
CA VAL A 75 2.26 -7.02 11.54
C VAL A 75 3.26 -6.34 10.62
N LEU A 76 3.30 -5.02 10.68
CA LEU A 76 4.07 -4.16 9.78
C LEU A 76 5.20 -3.49 10.53
N HIS A 77 6.32 -3.28 9.86
CA HIS A 77 7.43 -2.43 10.29
C HIS A 77 7.66 -1.35 9.25
N VAL A 78 7.64 -0.07 9.65
CA VAL A 78 7.90 1.06 8.74
C VAL A 78 9.37 1.45 8.81
N ASP A 79 10.13 1.25 7.71
CA ASP A 79 11.55 1.57 7.64
C ASP A 79 11.78 3.02 7.18
N ILE A 80 11.76 3.94 8.12
CA ILE A 80 11.96 5.37 7.86
C ILE A 80 13.39 5.65 7.35
N GLU A 81 14.37 4.89 7.82
CA GLU A 81 15.79 5.11 7.51
C GLU A 81 16.11 4.71 6.08
N GLN A 82 15.48 3.65 5.57
CA GLN A 82 15.58 3.28 4.17
C GLN A 82 15.00 4.37 3.25
N VAL A 83 13.82 4.90 3.58
CA VAL A 83 13.19 5.97 2.79
C VAL A 83 14.08 7.20 2.70
N LYS A 84 14.73 7.61 3.80
CA LYS A 84 15.62 8.77 3.82
C LYS A 84 16.74 8.67 2.77
N LYS A 85 17.25 7.46 2.52
CA LYS A 85 18.33 7.19 1.55
C LYS A 85 17.87 7.21 0.10
N TRP A 86 16.57 7.08 -0.17
CA TRP A 86 16.06 7.07 -1.54
C TRP A 86 16.23 8.41 -2.23
N SER A 87 16.80 8.33 -3.44
CA SER A 87 16.84 9.44 -4.37
C SER A 87 15.44 9.74 -4.93
N MET A 88 15.27 10.94 -5.49
CA MET A 88 14.05 11.30 -6.20
C MET A 88 13.69 10.28 -7.30
N GLY A 89 14.69 9.83 -8.07
CA GLY A 89 14.50 8.82 -9.11
C GLY A 89 13.95 7.50 -8.56
N GLU A 90 14.52 7.01 -7.46
CA GLU A 90 14.09 5.76 -6.82
C GLU A 90 12.66 5.87 -6.26
N VAL A 91 12.32 6.99 -5.62
CA VAL A 91 10.95 7.25 -5.13
C VAL A 91 9.95 7.18 -6.27
N LEU A 92 10.25 7.83 -7.40
CA LEU A 92 9.38 7.81 -8.56
C LEU A 92 9.28 6.41 -9.17
N GLU A 93 10.40 5.70 -9.27
CA GLU A 93 10.46 4.32 -9.81
C GLU A 93 9.55 3.40 -9.02
N ARG A 94 9.70 3.39 -7.68
CA ARG A 94 8.82 2.64 -6.78
C ARG A 94 7.36 3.04 -6.94
N TRP A 95 7.06 4.34 -6.92
CA TRP A 95 5.68 4.81 -7.07
C TRP A 95 5.05 4.35 -8.39
N HIS A 96 5.82 4.39 -9.49
CA HIS A 96 5.35 4.04 -10.82
C HIS A 96 5.07 2.54 -11.02
N GLN A 97 5.60 1.67 -10.15
CA GLN A 97 5.26 0.24 -10.15
C GLN A 97 3.79 -0.01 -9.76
N LEU A 98 3.17 0.88 -8.99
CA LEU A 98 1.80 0.72 -8.48
C LEU A 98 0.82 1.75 -9.05
N PHE A 99 1.30 2.92 -9.40
CA PHE A 99 0.47 4.06 -9.82
C PHE A 99 1.02 4.69 -11.09
N LYS A 100 0.16 5.27 -11.92
CA LYS A 100 0.62 5.91 -13.16
C LYS A 100 1.52 7.14 -12.94
N GLY A 101 1.45 7.78 -11.77
CA GLY A 101 2.13 9.06 -11.54
C GLY A 101 1.52 10.23 -12.32
N THR A 102 2.26 11.34 -12.44
CA THR A 102 1.87 12.51 -13.23
C THR A 102 2.64 12.53 -14.54
N LEU A 103 2.20 13.37 -15.50
CA LEU A 103 2.94 13.53 -16.76
C LEU A 103 4.39 13.98 -16.51
N LEU A 104 4.63 14.90 -15.57
CA LEU A 104 5.97 15.39 -15.28
C LEU A 104 6.86 14.31 -14.65
N THR A 105 6.33 13.49 -13.73
CA THR A 105 7.13 12.40 -13.15
C THR A 105 7.46 11.32 -14.18
N GLN A 106 6.57 11.06 -15.14
CA GLN A 106 6.85 10.15 -16.26
C GLN A 106 7.90 10.73 -17.21
N LYS A 107 7.81 12.01 -17.57
CA LYS A 107 8.83 12.69 -18.38
C LYS A 107 10.21 12.62 -17.72
N TYR A 108 10.27 12.87 -16.40
CA TYR A 108 11.49 12.78 -15.63
C TYR A 108 12.12 11.38 -15.70
N GLN A 109 11.33 10.32 -15.46
CA GLN A 109 11.82 8.94 -15.56
C GLN A 109 12.31 8.55 -16.95
N ASN A 110 11.64 9.05 -17.99
CA ASN A 110 12.02 8.82 -19.38
C ASN A 110 13.21 9.70 -19.82
N LYS A 111 13.88 10.40 -18.89
CA LYS A 111 15.01 11.29 -19.14
C LYS A 111 14.72 12.37 -20.18
N GLN A 112 13.45 12.79 -20.28
CA GLN A 112 13.07 13.89 -21.16
C GLN A 112 13.50 15.23 -20.56
N ALA A 113 13.80 16.20 -21.43
CA ALA A 113 14.16 17.53 -20.99
C ALA A 113 13.00 18.18 -20.21
N LEU A 114 13.31 18.68 -19.02
CA LEU A 114 12.40 19.43 -18.17
C LEU A 114 13.05 20.77 -17.83
N ASP A 115 12.26 21.84 -17.88
CA ASP A 115 12.73 23.14 -17.42
C ASP A 115 12.86 23.18 -15.88
N LYS A 116 13.44 24.27 -15.37
CA LYS A 116 13.69 24.43 -13.92
C LYS A 116 12.40 24.38 -13.09
N PHE A 117 11.29 24.94 -13.57
CA PHE A 117 10.03 24.94 -12.85
C PHE A 117 9.39 23.55 -12.86
N GLN A 118 9.45 22.85 -14.00
CA GLN A 118 8.97 21.49 -14.12
C GLN A 118 9.76 20.53 -13.20
N LEU A 119 11.08 20.68 -13.11
CA LEU A 119 11.91 19.90 -12.20
C LEU A 119 11.52 20.14 -10.73
N ALA A 120 11.32 21.40 -10.32
CA ALA A 120 10.86 21.71 -8.97
C ALA A 120 9.48 21.09 -8.65
N MET A 121 8.58 21.05 -9.63
CA MET A 121 7.28 20.37 -9.48
C MET A 121 7.43 18.86 -9.34
N VAL A 122 8.37 18.24 -10.05
CA VAL A 122 8.68 16.80 -9.91
C VAL A 122 9.24 16.50 -8.52
N GLU A 123 10.16 17.33 -8.03
CA GLU A 123 10.74 17.20 -6.70
C GLU A 123 9.68 17.29 -5.60
N SER A 124 8.83 18.32 -5.64
CA SER A 124 7.71 18.45 -4.70
C SER A 124 6.74 17.25 -4.78
N THR A 125 6.49 16.74 -5.97
CA THR A 125 5.65 15.53 -6.16
C THR A 125 6.32 14.29 -5.57
N ALA A 126 7.63 14.14 -5.76
CA ALA A 126 8.39 13.03 -5.23
C ALA A 126 8.42 13.05 -3.69
N ASP A 127 8.54 14.21 -3.06
CA ASP A 127 8.43 14.33 -1.59
C ASP A 127 7.09 13.84 -1.08
N ILE A 128 6.00 14.19 -1.76
CA ILE A 128 4.66 13.66 -1.43
C ILE A 128 4.65 12.13 -1.57
N TYR A 129 5.20 11.57 -2.65
CA TYR A 129 5.24 10.12 -2.85
C TYR A 129 6.09 9.42 -1.79
N LYS A 130 7.21 10.02 -1.40
CA LYS A 130 8.09 9.55 -0.33
C LYS A 130 7.31 9.37 0.97
N GLN A 131 6.53 10.38 1.37
CA GLN A 131 5.65 10.30 2.55
C GLN A 131 4.56 9.23 2.41
N ARG A 132 4.04 9.00 1.20
CA ARG A 132 3.02 7.98 0.95
C ARG A 132 3.59 6.57 1.00
N LEU A 133 4.80 6.35 0.50
CA LEU A 133 5.48 5.05 0.48
C LEU A 133 5.90 4.54 1.87
N MET A 134 5.88 5.41 2.89
CA MET A 134 6.04 5.03 4.30
C MET A 134 4.71 5.02 5.08
N SER A 135 3.59 5.35 4.44
CA SER A 135 2.31 5.48 5.14
C SER A 135 1.54 4.16 5.16
N ILE A 136 1.30 3.62 6.35
CA ILE A 136 0.44 2.45 6.56
C ILE A 136 -0.96 2.67 5.96
N SER A 137 -1.49 3.89 6.01
CA SER A 137 -2.80 4.17 5.43
C SER A 137 -2.80 4.04 3.90
N TRP A 138 -1.71 4.47 3.23
CA TRP A 138 -1.54 4.26 1.79
C TRP A 138 -1.27 2.80 1.43
N PHE A 139 -0.51 2.08 2.26
CA PHE A 139 -0.32 0.65 2.11
C PHE A 139 -1.66 -0.10 2.14
N MET A 140 -2.47 0.14 3.19
CA MET A 140 -3.77 -0.50 3.35
C MET A 140 -4.77 -0.10 2.25
N ARG A 141 -4.73 1.15 1.78
CA ARG A 141 -5.53 1.58 0.62
C ARG A 141 -5.15 0.79 -0.63
N SER A 142 -3.85 0.67 -0.90
CA SER A 142 -3.28 -0.02 -2.07
C SER A 142 -3.51 -1.53 -2.05
N LEU A 143 -3.71 -2.09 -0.85
CA LEU A 143 -4.11 -3.48 -0.64
C LEU A 143 -5.62 -3.67 -0.88
N ASN A 144 -6.44 -2.88 -0.19
CA ASN A 144 -7.88 -3.11 -0.14
C ASN A 144 -8.60 -2.76 -1.45
N GLU A 145 -8.22 -1.67 -2.12
CA GLU A 145 -8.95 -1.18 -3.29
C GLU A 145 -8.95 -2.18 -4.48
N PRO A 146 -7.79 -2.70 -4.94
CA PRO A 146 -7.78 -3.66 -6.05
C PRO A 146 -8.51 -4.96 -5.72
N ILE A 147 -8.35 -5.46 -4.49
CA ILE A 147 -9.04 -6.67 -4.02
C ILE A 147 -10.55 -6.45 -3.99
N ALA A 148 -11.01 -5.30 -3.48
CA ALA A 148 -12.43 -4.97 -3.47
C ALA A 148 -13.00 -4.81 -4.89
N ARG A 149 -12.26 -4.17 -5.82
CA ARG A 149 -12.71 -4.06 -7.21
C ARG A 149 -12.78 -5.42 -7.89
N GLN A 150 -11.81 -6.30 -7.68
CA GLN A 150 -11.79 -7.63 -8.28
C GLN A 150 -12.86 -8.55 -7.69
N ALA A 151 -13.15 -8.44 -6.40
CA ALA A 151 -14.16 -9.24 -5.72
C ALA A 151 -15.61 -8.86 -6.05
N ASN A 152 -15.85 -7.65 -6.55
CA ASN A 152 -17.17 -7.10 -6.89
C ASN A 152 -17.41 -7.00 -8.41
N ARG A 153 -16.57 -7.65 -9.22
CA ARG A 153 -16.85 -7.91 -10.64
C ARG A 153 -17.56 -9.25 -10.77
#